data_AF-V4JTG4-F1
#
_entry.id   AF-V4JTG4-F1
#
_cell.length_a   1.000
_cell.length_b   1.000
_cell.length_c   1.000
_cell.angle_alpha   90.00
_cell.angle_beta   90.00
_cell.angle_gamma   90.00
#
_symmetry.space_group_name_H-M   'P 1'
#
loop_
_entity.id
_entity.type
_entity.pdbx_description
1 polymer ?
#
loop_
_entity_poly.entity_id
_entity_poly.type
_entity_poly.pdbx_seq_one_letter_code
_entity_poly.pdbx_strand_id
1 'polypeptide(L)'
;MRLVPPVTVDQVLGLVKYVASLGGRVDSSKLDELLDVDMDLLPHAVEAAVVLGLMRREGGDLVVTEEGRRSVELRGKRLRALIKELSDDVEPFKEIFSSIKDDSIGREVLRDIIRRAGYMDVDRAVEVFTEWLAYMGIEVTE
;
A
#
# COMPACT_ATOMS: atom_id res chain seq x y z
N MET A 1 8.06 -11.21 -8.90
CA MET A 1 7.23 -9.98 -8.94
C MET A 1 6.52 -9.88 -7.61
N ARG A 2 6.61 -8.75 -6.90
CA ARG A 2 5.84 -8.50 -5.67
C ARG A 2 4.69 -7.59 -6.04
N LEU A 3 3.46 -8.06 -5.85
CA LEU A 3 2.24 -7.35 -6.21
C LEU A 3 1.62 -6.76 -4.94
N VAL A 4 1.24 -5.49 -4.97
CA VAL A 4 0.51 -4.85 -3.87
C VAL A 4 -0.98 -5.22 -4.00
N PRO A 5 -1.60 -5.86 -3.00
CA PRO A 5 -3.04 -6.12 -3.03
C PRO A 5 -3.87 -4.84 -3.20
N PRO A 6 -5.10 -4.90 -3.74
CA PRO A 6 -5.94 -3.72 -3.94
C PRO A 6 -6.58 -3.26 -2.62
N VAL A 7 -5.76 -2.71 -1.74
CA VAL A 7 -6.10 -2.05 -0.47
C VAL A 7 -5.64 -0.61 -0.50
N THR A 8 -6.36 0.27 0.20
CA THR A 8 -6.08 1.72 0.16
C THR A 8 -4.83 2.09 0.97
N VAL A 9 -4.24 3.22 0.65
CA VAL A 9 -3.08 3.76 1.39
C VAL A 9 -3.38 3.96 2.87
N ASP A 10 -4.60 4.40 3.20
CA ASP A 10 -5.03 4.62 4.57
C ASP A 10 -5.18 3.33 5.36
N GLN A 11 -5.62 2.24 4.73
CA GLN A 11 -5.67 0.92 5.36
C GLN A 11 -4.26 0.42 5.73
N VAL A 12 -3.31 0.56 4.80
CA VAL A 12 -1.91 0.17 5.03
C VAL A 12 -1.28 1.01 6.13
N LEU A 13 -1.38 2.33 6.05
CA LEU A 13 -0.82 3.23 7.06
C LEU A 13 -1.50 3.09 8.43
N GLY A 14 -2.81 2.85 8.44
CA GLY A 14 -3.59 2.57 9.64
C GLY A 14 -3.10 1.33 10.36
N LEU A 15 -2.90 0.22 9.63
CA LEU A 15 -2.33 -1.01 10.17
C LEU A 15 -0.93 -0.79 10.76
N VAL A 16 -0.04 -0.15 10.01
CA VAL A 16 1.34 0.11 10.46
C VAL A 16 1.34 0.95 11.74
N LYS A 17 0.52 2.00 11.78
CA LYS A 17 0.35 2.87 12.96
C LYS A 17 -0.20 2.11 14.16
N TYR A 18 -1.18 1.24 13.94
CA TYR A 18 -1.77 0.42 15.00
C TYR A 18 -0.73 -0.50 15.62
N VAL A 19 -0.02 -1.29 14.80
CA VAL A 19 1.02 -2.21 15.31
C VAL A 19 2.18 -1.45 15.95
N ALA A 20 2.57 -0.29 15.40
CA ALA A 20 3.56 0.58 16.04
C ALA A 20 3.12 1.02 17.45
N SER A 21 1.84 1.34 17.66
CA SER A 21 1.31 1.71 18.98
C SER A 21 1.31 0.56 19.99
N LEU A 22 1.34 -0.70 19.53
CA LEU A 22 1.47 -1.90 20.37
C LEU A 22 2.95 -2.27 20.66
N GLY A 23 3.89 -1.38 20.35
CA GLY A 23 5.33 -1.62 20.53
C GLY A 23 6.03 -2.14 19.27
N GLY A 24 5.35 -2.17 18.13
CA GLY A 24 5.92 -2.47 16.82
C GLY A 24 6.12 -3.96 16.52
N ARG A 25 5.58 -4.85 17.35
CA ARG A 25 5.62 -6.30 17.17
C ARG A 25 4.32 -6.93 17.68
N VAL A 26 3.69 -7.74 16.86
CA VAL A 26 2.45 -8.46 17.22
C VAL A 26 2.47 -9.88 16.66
N ASP A 27 1.87 -10.79 17.39
CA ASP A 27 1.59 -12.15 16.92
C ASP A 27 0.57 -12.06 15.77
N SER A 28 0.96 -12.51 14.58
CA SER A 28 0.12 -12.39 13.39
C SER A 28 -1.17 -13.21 13.48
N SER A 29 -1.20 -14.25 14.33
CA SER A 29 -2.38 -15.11 14.54
C SER A 29 -3.46 -14.46 15.41
N LYS A 30 -3.15 -13.34 16.06
CA LYS A 30 -4.07 -12.59 16.93
C LYS A 30 -4.47 -11.24 16.35
N LEU A 31 -4.06 -10.96 15.11
CA LEU A 31 -4.21 -9.63 14.52
C LEU A 31 -5.69 -9.32 14.19
N ASP A 32 -6.45 -10.35 13.87
CA ASP A 32 -7.91 -10.35 13.66
C ASP A 32 -8.67 -10.02 14.96
N GLU A 33 -8.23 -10.55 16.11
CA GLU A 33 -8.80 -10.20 17.41
C GLU A 33 -8.53 -8.74 17.82
N LEU A 34 -7.47 -8.15 17.26
CA LEU A 34 -6.97 -6.83 17.63
C LEU A 34 -7.58 -5.69 16.80
N LEU A 35 -8.21 -5.98 15.67
CA LEU A 35 -8.75 -4.99 14.75
C LEU A 35 -10.23 -5.29 14.50
N ASP A 36 -11.11 -4.37 14.89
CA ASP A 36 -12.55 -4.39 14.55
C ASP A 36 -12.75 -3.99 13.07
N VAL A 37 -12.10 -4.73 12.17
CA VAL A 37 -12.02 -4.48 10.73
C VAL A 37 -12.54 -5.73 10.03
N ASP A 38 -13.18 -5.54 8.87
CA ASP A 38 -13.57 -6.64 7.98
C ASP A 38 -12.40 -7.61 7.80
N MET A 39 -12.56 -8.83 8.33
CA MET A 39 -11.50 -9.85 8.38
C MET A 39 -10.93 -10.18 6.99
N ASP A 40 -11.72 -9.95 5.93
CA ASP A 40 -11.33 -10.20 4.55
C ASP A 40 -10.28 -9.19 4.03
N LEU A 41 -10.22 -7.98 4.60
CA LEU A 41 -9.31 -6.91 4.14
C LEU A 41 -7.98 -6.91 4.90
N LEU A 42 -7.96 -7.42 6.13
CA LEU A 42 -6.77 -7.42 6.98
C LEU A 42 -5.59 -8.19 6.38
N PRO A 43 -5.76 -9.43 5.84
CA PRO A 43 -4.67 -10.14 5.17
C PRO A 43 -4.05 -9.35 4.02
N HIS A 44 -4.88 -8.65 3.25
CA HIS A 44 -4.44 -7.83 2.13
C HIS A 44 -3.66 -6.59 2.58
N ALA A 45 -4.11 -5.91 3.66
CA ALA A 45 -3.39 -4.79 4.25
C ALA A 45 -2.02 -5.20 4.81
N VAL A 46 -1.95 -6.36 5.48
CA VAL A 46 -0.68 -6.93 5.98
C VAL A 46 0.26 -7.24 4.82
N GLU A 47 -0.23 -7.91 3.78
CA GLU A 47 0.60 -8.25 2.63
C GLU A 47 1.09 -6.99 1.91
N ALA A 48 0.24 -5.98 1.70
CA ALA A 48 0.65 -4.69 1.14
C ALA A 48 1.74 -4.01 1.98
N ALA A 49 1.58 -3.96 3.30
CA ALA A 49 2.57 -3.36 4.20
C ALA A 49 3.92 -4.09 4.17
N VAL A 50 3.90 -5.42 4.01
CA VAL A 50 5.12 -6.23 3.87
C VAL A 50 5.77 -6.03 2.51
N VAL A 51 4.99 -6.02 1.43
CA VAL A 51 5.50 -5.79 0.06
C VAL A 51 6.16 -4.42 -0.05
N LEU A 52 5.56 -3.38 0.53
CA LEU A 52 6.09 -2.01 0.60
C LEU A 52 7.25 -1.85 1.59
N GLY A 53 7.63 -2.89 2.34
CA GLY A 53 8.72 -2.85 3.29
C GLY A 53 8.45 -2.03 4.56
N LEU A 54 7.20 -1.65 4.82
CA LEU A 54 6.77 -0.99 6.07
C LEU A 54 6.72 -1.98 7.24
N MET A 55 6.51 -3.25 6.94
CA MET A 55 6.48 -4.34 7.92
C MET A 55 7.27 -5.55 7.39
N ARG A 56 7.62 -6.47 8.27
CA ARG A 56 8.22 -7.77 7.92
C ARG A 56 7.67 -8.88 8.78
N ARG A 57 7.72 -10.12 8.26
CA ARG A 57 7.39 -11.32 9.02
C ARG A 57 8.65 -11.88 9.67
N GLU A 58 8.59 -12.16 10.97
CA GLU A 58 9.73 -12.65 11.75
C GLU A 58 9.26 -13.65 12.82
N GLY A 59 9.47 -14.95 12.57
CA GLY A 59 9.15 -16.00 13.56
C GLY A 59 7.67 -16.14 13.90
N GLY A 60 6.77 -15.86 12.95
CA GLY A 60 5.30 -15.85 13.18
C GLY A 60 4.75 -14.49 13.60
N ASP A 61 5.62 -13.54 13.93
CA ASP A 61 5.22 -12.18 14.28
C ASP A 61 5.27 -11.25 13.08
N LEU A 62 4.43 -10.22 13.13
CA LEU A 62 4.49 -9.07 12.25
C LEU A 62 5.23 -7.94 12.97
N VAL A 63 6.31 -7.45 12.35
CA VAL A 63 7.21 -6.47 12.95
C VAL A 63 7.30 -5.23 12.07
N VAL A 64 7.10 -4.05 12.65
CA VAL A 64 7.27 -2.77 11.97
C VAL A 64 8.75 -2.56 11.64
N THR A 65 9.06 -2.17 10.40
CA THR A 65 10.43 -1.86 9.97
C THR A 65 10.82 -0.43 10.35
N GLU A 66 12.06 -0.03 10.07
CA GLU A 66 12.46 1.35 10.26
C GLU A 66 11.66 2.31 9.36
N GLU A 67 11.42 1.93 8.11
CA GLU A 67 10.58 2.70 7.20
C GLU A 67 9.12 2.76 7.66
N GLY A 68 8.61 1.67 8.24
CA GLY A 68 7.30 1.68 8.88
C GLY A 68 7.21 2.63 10.07
N ARG A 69 8.26 2.75 10.88
CA ARG A 69 8.29 3.75 11.97
C ARG A 69 8.34 5.17 11.43
N ARG A 70 9.20 5.41 10.43
CA ARG A 70 9.28 6.70 9.72
C ARG A 70 7.93 7.10 9.15
N SER A 71 7.15 6.16 8.57
CA SER A 71 5.83 6.48 8.03
C SER A 71 4.83 6.94 9.10
N VAL A 72 4.94 6.42 10.33
CA VAL A 72 4.10 6.81 11.48
C VAL A 72 4.47 8.18 12.05
N GLU A 73 5.70 8.64 11.87
CA GLU A 73 6.19 9.94 12.37
C GLU A 73 6.03 11.07 11.35
N LEU A 74 6.22 10.75 10.06
CA LEU A 74 6.19 11.74 8.98
C LEU A 74 4.77 12.21 8.66
N ARG A 75 4.65 13.44 8.13
CA ARG A 75 3.36 14.05 7.73
C ARG A 75 3.51 14.78 6.40
N GLY A 76 2.37 15.00 5.73
CA GLY A 76 2.28 15.82 4.52
C GLY A 76 3.25 15.39 3.42
N LYS A 77 3.97 16.37 2.84
CA LYS A 77 4.89 16.13 1.71
C LYS A 77 6.00 15.11 2.00
N ARG A 78 6.50 15.03 3.24
CA ARG A 78 7.56 14.07 3.58
C ARG A 78 7.06 12.63 3.62
N LEU A 79 5.85 12.42 4.15
CA LEU A 79 5.23 11.09 4.14
C LEU A 79 4.90 10.67 2.70
N ARG A 80 4.34 11.59 1.91
CA ARG A 80 4.10 11.38 0.47
C ARG A 80 5.36 10.92 -0.28
N ALA A 81 6.48 11.60 -0.06
CA ALA A 81 7.75 11.25 -0.69
C ALA A 81 8.23 9.85 -0.28
N LEU A 82 8.16 9.51 1.02
CA LEU A 82 8.49 8.18 1.50
C LEU A 82 7.62 7.09 0.84
N ILE A 83 6.31 7.30 0.78
CA ILE A 83 5.39 6.32 0.21
C ILE A 83 5.63 6.12 -1.29
N LYS A 84 5.96 7.19 -2.03
CA LYS A 84 6.35 7.09 -3.43
C LYS A 84 7.64 6.27 -3.59
N GLU A 85 8.68 6.59 -2.83
CA GLU A 85 9.96 5.87 -2.82
C GLU A 85 9.79 4.37 -2.54
N LEU A 86 8.99 4.01 -1.52
CA LEU A 86 8.71 2.61 -1.18
C LEU A 86 7.91 1.86 -2.26
N SER A 87 7.24 2.60 -3.15
CA SER A 87 6.42 2.04 -4.22
C SER A 87 7.19 1.84 -5.53
N ASP A 88 8.39 2.43 -5.69
CA ASP A 88 9.10 2.53 -6.98
C ASP A 88 9.49 1.18 -7.61
N ASP A 89 9.67 0.12 -6.81
CA ASP A 89 10.09 -1.21 -7.29
C ASP A 89 9.09 -2.34 -6.99
N VAL A 90 7.83 -2.00 -6.74
CA VAL A 90 6.74 -2.97 -6.55
C VAL A 90 5.66 -2.81 -7.60
N GLU A 91 5.04 -3.91 -8.02
CA GLU A 91 3.95 -3.85 -8.98
C GLU A 91 2.62 -3.59 -8.26
N PRO A 92 1.69 -2.83 -8.85
CA PRO A 92 1.73 -2.29 -10.21
C PRO A 92 2.34 -0.89 -10.28
N PHE A 93 2.81 -0.34 -9.15
CA PHE A 93 3.34 1.03 -9.08
C PHE A 93 4.51 1.28 -10.00
N LYS A 94 5.42 0.31 -10.13
CA LYS A 94 6.56 0.40 -11.05
C LYS A 94 6.11 0.66 -12.50
N GLU A 95 5.17 -0.15 -13.01
CA GLU A 95 4.64 0.05 -14.36
C GLU A 95 3.82 1.34 -14.48
N ILE A 96 3.02 1.67 -13.45
CA ILE A 96 2.27 2.94 -13.39
C ILE A 96 3.22 4.13 -13.48
N PHE A 97 4.27 4.18 -12.66
CA PHE A 97 5.23 5.28 -12.64
C PHE A 97 5.98 5.41 -13.95
N SER A 98 6.26 4.30 -14.63
CA SER A 98 6.86 4.32 -15.97
C SER A 98 5.93 4.92 -17.05
N SER A 99 4.63 4.99 -16.78
CA SER A 99 3.59 5.46 -17.70
C SER A 99 3.11 6.89 -17.40
N ILE A 100 3.56 7.50 -16.30
CA ILE A 100 3.18 8.87 -15.91
C ILE A 100 3.79 9.90 -16.86
N LYS A 101 3.01 10.92 -17.20
CA LYS A 101 3.44 12.11 -17.95
C LYS A 101 2.93 13.36 -17.25
N ASP A 102 3.81 14.32 -17.00
CA ASP A 102 3.46 15.61 -16.36
C ASP A 102 2.61 15.43 -15.08
N ASP A 103 3.04 14.53 -14.19
CA ASP A 103 2.34 14.17 -12.95
C ASP A 103 0.90 13.64 -13.14
N SER A 104 0.58 13.10 -14.32
CA SER A 104 -0.72 12.52 -14.63
C SER A 104 -0.64 11.17 -15.35
N ILE A 105 -1.72 10.39 -15.29
CA ILE A 105 -1.92 9.16 -16.06
C ILE A 105 -3.37 9.04 -16.53
N GLY A 106 -3.59 8.60 -17.78
CA GLY A 106 -4.94 8.34 -18.27
C GLY A 106 -5.58 7.11 -17.62
N ARG A 107 -6.88 7.19 -17.33
CA ARG A 107 -7.65 6.13 -16.65
C ARG A 107 -7.60 4.81 -17.40
N GLU A 108 -7.69 4.84 -18.73
CA GLU A 108 -7.58 3.64 -19.56
C GLU A 108 -6.16 3.04 -19.54
N VAL A 109 -5.11 3.87 -19.49
CA VAL A 109 -3.73 3.40 -19.34
C VAL A 109 -3.56 2.71 -17.98
N LEU A 110 -4.05 3.32 -16.91
CA LEU A 110 -4.05 2.72 -15.58
C LEU A 110 -4.81 1.39 -15.58
N ARG A 111 -6.02 1.35 -16.14
CA ARG A 111 -6.84 0.13 -16.25
C ARG A 111 -6.12 -0.98 -17.01
N ASP A 112 -5.41 -0.66 -18.08
CA ASP A 112 -4.63 -1.64 -18.84
C ASP A 112 -3.46 -2.22 -18.04
N ILE A 113 -2.75 -1.39 -17.27
CA ILE A 113 -1.69 -1.83 -16.36
C ILE A 113 -2.26 -2.77 -15.29
N ILE A 114 -3.37 -2.38 -14.64
CA ILE A 114 -4.05 -3.21 -13.64
C ILE A 114 -4.51 -4.55 -14.24
N ARG A 115 -5.07 -4.54 -15.45
CA ARG A 115 -5.47 -5.78 -16.14
C ARG A 115 -4.27 -6.69 -16.41
N ARG A 116 -3.15 -6.13 -16.90
CA ARG A 116 -1.90 -6.88 -17.15
C ARG A 116 -1.27 -7.43 -15.88
N ALA A 117 -1.37 -6.69 -14.77
CA ALA A 117 -0.87 -7.11 -13.46
C ALA A 117 -1.66 -8.28 -12.86
N GLY A 118 -2.86 -8.60 -13.40
CA GLY A 118 -3.61 -9.81 -13.06
C GLY A 118 -4.61 -9.65 -11.91
N TYR A 119 -5.06 -8.42 -11.61
CA TYR A 119 -6.12 -8.19 -10.64
C TYR A 119 -7.44 -8.79 -11.13
N MET A 120 -8.12 -9.56 -10.26
CA MET A 120 -9.40 -10.20 -10.60
C MET A 120 -10.53 -9.19 -10.78
N ASP A 121 -10.63 -8.23 -9.85
CA ASP A 121 -11.57 -7.11 -9.92
C ASP A 121 -10.80 -5.85 -10.37
N VAL A 122 -10.75 -5.67 -11.70
CA VAL A 122 -9.98 -4.58 -12.33
C VAL A 122 -10.57 -3.22 -11.96
N ASP A 123 -11.89 -3.09 -11.90
CA ASP A 123 -12.55 -1.81 -11.65
C ASP A 123 -12.29 -1.35 -10.20
N ARG A 124 -12.46 -2.25 -9.23
CA ARG A 124 -12.10 -1.97 -7.83
C ARG A 124 -10.62 -1.65 -7.68
N ALA A 125 -9.74 -2.39 -8.35
CA ALA A 125 -8.30 -2.13 -8.27
C ALA A 125 -7.96 -0.76 -8.86
N VAL A 126 -8.56 -0.36 -9.99
CA VAL A 126 -8.38 0.99 -10.56
C VAL A 126 -8.80 2.08 -9.58
N GLU A 127 -9.92 1.92 -8.88
CA GLU A 127 -10.34 2.87 -7.84
C GLU A 127 -9.31 2.98 -6.72
N VAL A 128 -8.87 1.85 -6.17
CA VAL A 128 -7.85 1.81 -5.11
C VAL A 128 -6.54 2.47 -5.57
N PHE A 129 -6.04 2.13 -6.75
CA PHE A 129 -4.79 2.71 -7.24
C PHE A 129 -4.95 4.19 -7.60
N THR A 130 -6.15 4.65 -7.97
CA THR A 130 -6.44 6.08 -8.11
C THR A 130 -6.28 6.81 -6.77
N GLU A 131 -6.73 6.23 -5.65
CA GLU A 131 -6.52 6.81 -4.32
C GLU A 131 -5.04 6.90 -3.94
N TRP A 132 -4.26 5.84 -4.24
CA TRP A 132 -2.82 5.86 -4.03
C TRP A 132 -2.13 6.96 -4.85
N LEU A 133 -2.50 7.11 -6.13
CA LEU A 133 -1.94 8.13 -7.00
C LEU A 133 -2.30 9.54 -6.53
N ALA A 134 -3.55 9.78 -6.15
CA ALA A 134 -3.98 11.05 -5.56
C ALA A 134 -3.19 11.36 -4.26
N TYR A 135 -2.99 10.36 -3.41
CA TYR A 135 -2.15 10.46 -2.22
C TYR A 135 -0.70 10.83 -2.56
N MET A 136 -0.17 10.31 -3.66
CA MET A 136 1.18 10.60 -4.18
C MET A 136 1.26 11.93 -4.96
N GLY A 137 0.12 12.53 -5.31
CA GLY A 137 0.03 13.80 -6.03
C GLY A 137 0.05 13.64 -7.54
N ILE A 138 -0.36 12.46 -8.00
CA ILE A 138 -0.48 12.09 -9.40
C ILE A 138 -1.96 12.12 -9.75
N GLU A 139 -2.32 12.83 -10.81
CA GLU A 139 -3.69 12.95 -11.29
C GLU A 139 -4.05 11.77 -12.20
N VAL A 140 -5.24 11.21 -12.04
CA VAL A 140 -5.81 10.25 -13.00
C VAL A 140 -6.81 11.00 -13.87
N THR A 141 -6.51 11.12 -15.16
CA THR A 141 -7.35 11.83 -16.13
C THR A 141 -8.27 10.86 -16.85
N GLU A 142 -9.45 11.32 -17.27
CA GLU A 142 -10.36 10.53 -18.11
C GLU A 142 -9.81 10.29 -19.53
#